data_AF-A0A7D9EKQ2-F1
#
_entry.id   AF-A0A7D9EKQ2-F1
#
_cell.length_a   1.000
_cell.length_b   1.000
_cell.length_c   1.000
_cell.angle_alpha   90.00
_cell.angle_beta   90.00
_cell.angle_gamma   90.00
#
_symmetry.space_group_name_H-M   'P 1'
#
loop_
_entity.id
_entity.type
_entity.pdbx_description
1 polymer ?
#
loop_
_entity_poly.entity_id
_entity_poly.type
_entity_poly.pdbx_seq_one_letter_code
_entity_poly.pdbx_strand_id
1 'polypeptide(L)'
;MQRVTRSNESSGSINDKLRGYFESESFMDIMRRVVSNMVAEESFQLALKKSVDAAVASAVEPFNKKLAEFEQYVPRVTDLEKKISDLESRLSAAQEEAKLAINKANDNEQYSRKYNLRFIGIEEKKDENCTELIVAFCKEKLGIVVPSC
;
A
#
# COMPACT_ATOMS: atom_id res chain seq x y z
N MET A 1 -26.77 91.10 -68.21
CA MET A 1 -26.58 89.63 -68.23
C MET A 1 -25.07 89.41 -68.21
N GLN A 2 -24.40 88.75 -67.27
CA GLN A 2 -24.72 87.54 -66.51
C GLN A 2 -24.26 87.65 -65.04
N ARG A 3 -24.93 86.86 -64.20
CA ARG A 3 -24.83 86.80 -62.74
C ARG A 3 -23.52 86.17 -62.26
N VAL A 4 -22.91 86.78 -61.26
CA VAL A 4 -21.95 86.14 -60.34
C VAL A 4 -22.76 85.31 -59.35
N THR A 5 -22.70 83.98 -59.44
CA THR A 5 -23.28 83.08 -58.44
C THR A 5 -22.25 82.82 -57.34
N ARG A 6 -22.54 83.37 -56.16
CA ARG A 6 -21.86 83.09 -54.90
C ARG A 6 -22.09 81.64 -54.47
N SER A 7 -21.04 81.09 -53.88
CA SER A 7 -20.99 79.88 -53.06
C SER A 7 -22.16 79.79 -52.06
N ASN A 8 -22.93 78.71 -52.14
CA ASN A 8 -23.80 78.25 -51.06
C ASN A 8 -23.16 77.01 -50.46
N GLU A 9 -22.29 77.22 -49.48
CA GLU A 9 -21.93 76.18 -48.52
C GLU A 9 -23.19 75.88 -47.70
N SER A 10 -23.70 74.66 -47.86
CA SER A 10 -24.77 74.11 -47.05
C SER A 10 -24.34 74.13 -45.59
N SER A 11 -24.91 75.07 -44.84
CA SER A 11 -24.82 75.20 -43.39
C SER A 11 -25.54 74.04 -42.72
N GLY A 12 -24.90 72.87 -42.72
CA GLY A 12 -25.20 71.81 -41.77
C GLY A 12 -25.00 72.38 -40.37
N SER A 13 -26.07 72.41 -39.58
CA SER A 13 -26.09 72.97 -38.25
C SER A 13 -24.93 72.40 -37.42
N ILE A 14 -24.18 73.28 -36.76
CA ILE A 14 -23.11 72.91 -35.83
C ILE A 14 -23.65 71.91 -34.79
N ASN A 15 -24.94 71.95 -34.48
CA ASN A 15 -25.61 71.01 -33.59
C ASN A 15 -25.66 69.56 -34.12
N ASP A 16 -25.73 69.34 -35.45
CA ASP A 16 -25.73 67.98 -36.02
C ASP A 16 -24.33 67.38 -36.05
N LYS A 17 -23.29 68.21 -36.22
CA LYS A 17 -21.88 67.79 -36.11
C LYS A 17 -21.46 67.54 -34.66
N LEU A 18 -22.04 68.25 -33.68
CA LEU A 18 -21.76 68.03 -32.25
C LEU A 18 -22.51 66.82 -31.67
N ARG A 19 -23.65 66.42 -32.25
CA ARG A 19 -24.42 65.26 -31.78
C ARG A 19 -23.69 63.93 -32.00
N GLY A 20 -22.86 63.84 -33.05
CA GLY A 20 -22.01 62.66 -33.29
C GLY A 20 -20.71 62.63 -32.46
N TYR A 21 -20.38 63.71 -31.74
CA TYR A 21 -19.17 63.81 -30.91
C TYR A 21 -19.40 63.54 -29.42
N PHE A 22 -20.67 63.42 -28.99
CA PHE A 22 -21.05 63.15 -27.59
C PHE A 22 -21.85 61.85 -27.47
N GLU A 23 -21.29 60.73 -27.94
CA GLU A 23 -21.42 59.50 -27.16
C GLU A 23 -20.30 59.57 -26.12
N SER A 24 -20.59 60.12 -24.94
CA SER A 24 -19.64 60.05 -23.84
C SER A 24 -19.37 58.58 -23.58
N GLU A 25 -18.14 58.11 -23.83
CA GLU A 25 -17.67 56.81 -23.36
C GLU A 25 -18.17 56.65 -21.94
N SER A 26 -18.97 55.62 -21.67
CA SER A 26 -19.49 55.45 -20.33
C SER A 26 -18.29 55.28 -19.39
N PHE A 27 -18.43 55.69 -18.14
CA PHE A 27 -17.36 55.47 -17.16
C PHE A 27 -16.89 54.00 -17.15
N MET A 28 -17.80 53.06 -17.42
CA MET A 28 -17.49 51.63 -17.54
C MET A 28 -16.61 51.29 -18.75
N ASP A 29 -16.76 51.99 -19.87
CA ASP A 29 -15.94 51.77 -21.07
C ASP A 29 -14.51 52.29 -20.86
N ILE A 30 -14.37 53.45 -20.22
CA ILE A 30 -13.08 54.01 -19.82
C ILE A 30 -12.38 53.07 -18.84
N MET A 31 -13.10 52.62 -17.80
CA MET A 31 -12.56 51.69 -16.82
C MET A 31 -12.16 50.36 -17.46
N ARG A 32 -12.97 49.82 -18.37
CA ARG A 32 -12.64 48.60 -19.11
C ARG A 32 -11.35 48.77 -19.93
N ARG A 33 -11.18 49.90 -20.62
CA ARG A 33 -9.96 50.17 -21.41
C ARG A 33 -8.72 50.31 -20.53
N VAL A 34 -8.82 51.01 -19.41
CA VAL A 34 -7.71 51.15 -18.45
C VAL A 34 -7.30 49.79 -17.89
N VAL A 35 -8.26 48.98 -17.44
CA VAL A 35 -7.99 47.62 -16.94
C VAL A 35 -7.40 46.74 -18.04
N SER A 36 -7.93 46.76 -19.26
CA SER A 36 -7.38 45.99 -20.38
C SER A 36 -5.93 46.37 -20.69
N ASN A 37 -5.59 47.66 -20.67
CA ASN A 37 -4.22 48.11 -20.92
C ASN A 37 -3.28 47.72 -19.78
N MET A 38 -3.73 47.82 -18.52
CA MET A 38 -2.96 47.38 -17.35
C MET A 38 -2.73 45.87 -17.37
N VAL A 39 -3.73 45.09 -17.75
CA VAL A 39 -3.60 43.63 -17.86
C VAL A 39 -2.73 43.25 -19.06
N ALA A 40 -2.78 43.99 -20.17
CA ALA A 40 -1.91 43.76 -21.31
C ALA A 40 -0.45 44.22 -21.08
N GLU A 41 -0.19 44.97 -20.00
CA GLU A 41 1.14 45.42 -19.66
C GLU A 41 2.03 44.22 -19.30
N GLU A 42 3.18 44.11 -19.98
CA GLU A 42 4.11 42.99 -19.80
C GLU A 42 4.63 42.90 -18.36
N SER A 43 4.81 44.04 -17.70
CA SER A 43 5.23 44.14 -16.30
C SER A 43 4.21 43.49 -15.35
N PHE A 44 2.92 43.72 -15.58
CA PHE A 44 1.81 43.14 -14.81
C PHE A 44 1.71 41.64 -15.06
N GLN A 45 1.78 41.21 -16.33
CA GLN A 45 1.75 39.78 -16.68
C GLN A 45 2.92 39.02 -16.06
N LEU A 46 4.12 39.61 -16.07
CA LEU A 46 5.30 39.02 -15.45
C LEU A 46 5.15 38.92 -13.92
N ALA A 47 4.61 39.96 -13.27
CA ALA A 47 4.36 39.95 -11.83
C ALA A 47 3.30 38.92 -11.45
N LEU A 48 2.21 38.84 -12.21
CA LEU A 48 1.16 37.84 -12.03
C LEU A 48 1.71 36.43 -12.18
N LYS A 49 2.46 36.16 -13.26
CA LYS A 49 3.09 34.86 -13.51
C LYS A 49 4.00 34.46 -12.35
N LYS A 50 4.88 35.35 -11.88
CA LYS A 50 5.76 35.07 -10.73
C LYS A 50 4.96 34.77 -9.46
N SER A 51 3.88 35.51 -9.21
CA SER A 51 3.03 35.27 -8.04
C SER A 51 2.33 33.91 -8.12
N VAL A 52 1.84 33.54 -9.30
CA VAL A 52 1.21 32.23 -9.53
C VAL A 52 2.23 31.11 -9.40
N ASP A 53 3.39 31.24 -10.05
CA ASP A 53 4.47 30.25 -9.99
C ASP A 53 4.96 30.04 -8.55
N ALA A 54 5.09 31.11 -7.76
CA ALA A 54 5.47 31.02 -6.35
C ALA A 54 4.40 30.31 -5.51
N ALA A 55 3.12 30.62 -5.72
CA ALA A 55 2.01 29.95 -5.03
C ALA A 55 1.94 28.46 -5.40
N VAL A 56 2.12 28.13 -6.69
CA VAL A 56 2.16 26.76 -7.17
C VAL A 56 3.36 26.01 -6.59
N ALA A 57 4.56 26.61 -6.61
CA ALA A 57 5.75 26.00 -6.03
C ALA A 57 5.56 25.72 -4.52
N SER A 58 5.03 26.70 -3.78
CA SER A 58 4.74 26.54 -2.35
C SER A 58 3.72 25.45 -2.08
N ALA A 59 2.74 25.26 -2.97
CA ALA A 59 1.74 24.21 -2.82
C ALA A 59 2.29 22.82 -3.18
N VAL A 60 3.18 22.73 -4.18
CA VAL A 60 3.71 21.45 -4.71
C VAL A 60 4.88 20.91 -3.88
N GLU A 61 5.72 21.77 -3.33
CA GLU A 61 6.93 21.35 -2.61
C GLU A 61 6.65 20.38 -1.43
N PRO A 62 5.62 20.57 -0.59
CA PRO A 62 5.29 19.61 0.47
C PRO A 62 4.89 18.23 -0.06
N PHE A 63 4.20 18.17 -1.21
CA PHE A 63 3.81 16.90 -1.83
C PHE A 63 5.02 16.18 -2.41
N ASN A 64 5.94 16.90 -3.07
CA ASN A 64 7.17 16.30 -3.57
C ASN A 64 8.04 15.73 -2.46
N LYS A 65 8.12 16.41 -1.31
CA LYS A 65 8.83 15.88 -0.13
C LYS A 65 8.20 14.57 0.37
N LYS A 66 6.88 14.54 0.52
CA LYS A 66 6.17 13.32 0.90
C LYS A 66 6.32 12.21 -0.15
N LEU A 67 6.30 12.54 -1.44
CA LEU A 67 6.49 11.56 -2.52
C LEU A 67 7.86 10.90 -2.40
N ALA A 68 8.92 11.70 -2.21
CA ALA A 68 10.27 11.19 -2.01
C ALA A 68 10.39 10.33 -0.73
N GLU A 69 9.69 10.69 0.35
CA GLU A 69 9.60 9.83 1.55
C GLU A 69 8.89 8.50 1.25
N PHE A 70 7.77 8.53 0.51
CA PHE A 70 7.04 7.33 0.11
C PHE A 70 7.85 6.39 -0.78
N GLU A 71 8.62 6.94 -1.72
CA GLU A 71 9.50 6.16 -2.60
C GLU A 71 10.55 5.37 -1.82
N GLN A 72 11.00 5.85 -0.66
CA GLN A 72 11.93 5.11 0.21
C GLN A 72 11.30 3.89 0.88
N TYR A 73 9.98 3.88 1.08
CA TYR A 73 9.29 2.74 1.70
C TYR A 73 9.05 1.60 0.72
N VAL A 74 8.93 1.87 -0.58
CA VAL A 74 8.70 0.85 -1.61
C VAL A 74 9.71 -0.30 -1.54
N PRO A 75 11.05 -0.08 -1.60
CA PRO A 75 12.02 -1.17 -1.54
C PRO A 75 11.95 -1.92 -0.20
N ARG A 76 11.68 -1.21 0.90
CA ARG A 76 11.56 -1.83 2.22
C ARG A 76 10.36 -2.77 2.30
N VAL A 77 9.22 -2.39 1.73
CA VAL A 77 8.03 -3.24 1.67
C VAL A 77 8.32 -4.49 0.83
N THR A 78 8.91 -4.33 -0.35
CA THR A 78 9.27 -5.46 -1.22
C THR A 78 10.25 -6.42 -0.55
N ASP A 79 11.24 -5.91 0.19
CA ASP A 79 12.19 -6.74 0.92
C ASP A 79 11.52 -7.47 2.10
N LEU A 80 10.58 -6.83 2.79
CA LEU A 80 9.81 -7.46 3.86
C LEU A 80 8.91 -8.58 3.32
N GLU A 81 8.25 -8.37 2.18
CA GLU A 81 7.44 -9.39 1.51
C GLU A 81 8.29 -10.62 1.13
N LYS A 82 9.49 -10.40 0.58
CA LYS A 82 10.43 -11.50 0.30
C LYS A 82 10.84 -12.25 1.56
N LYS A 83 11.14 -11.54 2.64
CA LYS A 83 11.50 -12.16 3.93
C LYS A 83 10.36 -12.97 4.52
N ILE A 84 9.12 -12.46 4.44
CA ILE A 84 7.93 -13.18 4.88
C ILE A 84 7.79 -14.47 4.09
N SER A 85 7.88 -14.40 2.76
CA SER A 85 7.77 -15.59 1.90
C SER A 85 8.86 -16.64 2.19
N ASP A 86 10.12 -16.21 2.40
CA ASP A 86 11.20 -17.12 2.81
C ASP A 86 10.92 -17.79 4.16
N LEU A 87 10.47 -17.01 5.15
CA LEU A 87 10.16 -17.53 6.48
C LEU A 87 8.98 -18.50 6.46
N GLU A 88 7.94 -18.23 5.67
CA GLU A 88 6.80 -19.12 5.49
C GLU A 88 7.22 -20.44 4.85
N SER A 89 8.06 -20.39 3.82
CA SER A 89 8.61 -21.58 3.17
C SER A 89 9.43 -22.43 4.14
N ARG A 90 10.31 -21.80 4.92
CA ARG A 90 11.14 -22.48 5.93
C ARG A 90 10.31 -23.07 7.06
N LEU A 91 9.27 -22.36 7.50
CA LEU A 91 8.36 -22.85 8.53
C LEU A 91 7.61 -24.10 8.05
N SER A 92 7.10 -24.08 6.82
CA SER A 92 6.42 -25.22 6.21
C SER A 92 7.35 -26.44 6.11
N ALA A 93 8.59 -26.24 5.64
CA ALA A 93 9.58 -27.31 5.57
C ALA A 93 9.91 -27.91 6.95
N ALA A 94 10.11 -27.05 7.96
CA ALA A 94 10.39 -27.49 9.32
C ALA A 94 9.21 -28.25 9.96
N GLN A 95 7.98 -27.85 9.67
CA GLN A 95 6.78 -28.55 10.15
C GLN A 95 6.68 -29.96 9.55
N GLU A 96 6.95 -30.11 8.26
CA GLU A 96 6.93 -31.43 7.62
C GLU A 96 8.06 -32.31 8.14
N GLU A 97 9.26 -31.77 8.34
CA GLU A 97 10.38 -32.51 8.94
C GLU A 97 10.05 -32.98 10.37
N ALA A 98 9.45 -32.10 11.18
CA ALA A 98 9.01 -32.45 12.54
C ALA A 98 7.97 -33.58 12.53
N LYS A 99 7.00 -33.52 11.62
CA LYS A 99 5.99 -34.57 11.45
C LYS A 99 6.62 -35.90 11.05
N LEU A 100 7.56 -35.90 10.11
CA LEU A 100 8.30 -37.10 9.71
C LEU A 100 9.13 -37.67 10.87
N ALA A 101 9.76 -36.81 11.66
CA ALA A 101 10.53 -37.23 12.82
C ALA A 101 9.64 -37.90 13.89
N ILE A 102 8.46 -37.33 14.17
CA ILE A 102 7.49 -37.91 15.10
C ILE A 102 7.03 -39.29 14.61
N ASN A 103 6.69 -39.42 13.33
CA ASN A 103 6.26 -40.69 12.76
C ASN A 103 7.35 -41.75 12.88
N LYS A 104 8.60 -41.42 12.52
CA LYS A 104 9.74 -42.33 12.67
C LYS A 104 10.00 -42.72 14.13
N ALA A 105 9.86 -41.78 15.06
CA ALA A 105 10.02 -42.07 16.49
C ALA A 105 8.96 -43.07 16.98
N ASN A 106 7.71 -42.90 16.54
CA ASN A 106 6.61 -43.82 16.83
C ASN A 106 6.84 -45.20 16.20
N ASP A 107 7.25 -45.27 14.94
CA ASP A 107 7.56 -46.54 14.27
C ASP A 107 8.69 -47.30 14.98
N ASN A 108 9.71 -46.57 15.43
CA ASN A 108 10.82 -47.16 16.19
C ASN A 108 10.36 -47.68 17.56
N GLU A 109 9.51 -46.94 18.27
CA GLU A 109 8.94 -47.36 19.55
C GLU A 109 8.10 -48.64 19.38
N GLN A 110 7.24 -48.68 18.38
CA GLN A 110 6.40 -49.84 18.09
C GLN A 110 7.25 -51.05 17.69
N TYR A 111 8.25 -50.83 16.84
CA TYR A 111 9.17 -51.90 16.43
C TYR A 111 9.93 -52.46 17.62
N SER A 112 10.46 -51.59 18.50
CA SER A 112 11.19 -52.00 19.69
C SER A 112 10.33 -52.78 20.69
N ARG A 113 9.01 -52.54 20.71
CA ARG A 113 8.07 -53.20 21.64
C ARG A 113 7.26 -54.32 20.99
N LYS A 114 7.52 -54.63 19.72
CA LYS A 114 6.73 -55.58 18.91
C LYS A 114 6.53 -56.95 19.57
N TYR A 115 7.51 -57.42 20.32
CA TYR A 115 7.48 -58.72 21.00
C TYR A 115 7.38 -58.60 22.52
N ASN A 116 7.16 -57.39 23.04
CA ASN A 116 7.02 -57.18 24.47
C ASN A 116 5.59 -57.52 24.90
N LEU A 117 5.47 -58.35 25.92
CA LEU A 117 4.19 -58.66 26.57
C LEU A 117 4.09 -57.91 27.88
N ARG A 118 2.94 -57.31 28.15
CA ARG A 118 2.66 -56.61 29.41
C ARG A 118 1.77 -57.48 30.29
N PHE A 119 2.29 -57.86 31.45
CA PHE A 119 1.55 -58.58 32.48
C PHE A 119 1.08 -57.58 33.54
N ILE A 120 -0.23 -57.56 33.83
CA ILE A 120 -0.87 -56.59 34.74
C ILE A 120 -1.69 -57.36 35.77
N GLY A 121 -1.73 -56.87 37.01
CA GLY A 121 -2.52 -57.47 38.09
C GLY A 121 -1.84 -58.65 38.78
N ILE A 122 -0.52 -58.76 38.63
CA ILE A 122 0.30 -59.68 39.41
C ILE A 122 0.64 -59.01 40.74
N GLU A 123 0.42 -59.72 41.85
CA GLU A 123 0.76 -59.24 43.19
C GLU A 123 2.29 -59.19 43.36
N GLU A 124 2.82 -58.01 43.69
CA GLU A 124 4.26 -57.79 43.88
C GLU A 124 4.73 -58.37 45.22
N LYS A 125 5.84 -59.11 45.20
CA LYS A 125 6.48 -59.64 46.40
C LYS A 125 7.90 -59.09 46.56
N LYS A 126 8.34 -58.94 47.81
CA LYS A 126 9.70 -58.51 48.11
C LYS A 126 10.68 -59.59 47.64
N ASP A 127 11.76 -59.16 46.96
CA ASP A 127 12.82 -60.01 46.40
C ASP A 127 12.32 -61.03 45.36
N GLU A 128 11.28 -60.68 44.59
CA GLU A 128 10.74 -61.57 43.55
C GLU A 128 11.64 -61.71 42.31
N ASN A 129 11.66 -62.92 41.75
CA ASN A 129 12.20 -63.16 40.41
C ASN A 129 11.07 -63.08 39.38
N CYS A 130 10.97 -61.95 38.67
CA CYS A 130 9.93 -61.75 37.66
C CYS A 130 9.91 -62.85 36.59
N THR A 131 11.07 -63.36 36.19
CA THR A 131 11.16 -64.39 35.13
C THR A 131 10.52 -65.70 35.58
N GLU A 132 10.87 -66.18 36.76
CA GLU A 132 10.31 -67.41 37.33
C GLU A 132 8.80 -67.28 37.55
N LEU A 133 8.37 -66.10 38.04
CA LEU A 133 6.97 -65.79 38.25
C LEU A 133 6.17 -65.87 36.95
N ILE A 134 6.67 -65.25 35.87
CA ILE A 134 5.99 -65.29 34.56
C ILE A 134 5.98 -66.70 33.96
N VAL A 135 7.07 -67.48 34.10
CA VAL A 135 7.11 -68.88 33.65
C VAL A 135 6.07 -69.72 34.40
N ALA A 136 5.97 -69.56 35.72
CA ALA A 136 4.96 -70.22 36.54
C ALA A 136 3.54 -69.80 36.14
N PHE A 137 3.31 -68.51 35.92
CA PHE A 137 2.02 -67.98 35.46
C PHE A 137 1.59 -68.58 34.11
N CYS A 138 2.49 -68.62 33.12
CA CYS A 138 2.22 -69.23 31.82
C CYS A 138 1.88 -70.72 31.93
N LYS A 139 2.58 -71.45 32.81
CA LYS A 139 2.30 -72.87 33.05
C LYS A 139 0.96 -73.08 33.73
N GLU A 140 0.64 -72.32 34.77
CA GLU A 140 -0.57 -72.50 35.58
C GLU A 140 -1.83 -72.01 34.86
N LYS A 141 -1.80 -70.81 34.29
CA LYS A 141 -2.99 -70.16 33.73
C LYS A 141 -3.19 -70.46 32.24
N LEU A 142 -2.11 -70.62 31.49
CA LEU A 142 -2.17 -70.83 30.04
C LEU A 142 -1.88 -72.28 29.63
N GLY A 143 -1.35 -73.12 30.54
CA GLY A 143 -0.99 -74.51 30.25
C GLY A 143 0.24 -74.63 29.34
N ILE A 144 1.04 -73.56 29.20
CA ILE A 144 2.19 -73.52 28.29
C ILE A 144 3.48 -73.75 29.09
N VAL A 145 4.33 -74.64 28.61
CA VAL A 145 5.69 -74.83 29.16
C VAL A 145 6.65 -73.94 28.38
N VAL A 146 7.15 -72.89 29.04
CA VAL A 146 8.20 -72.02 28.48
C VAL A 146 9.55 -72.70 28.71
N PRO A 147 10.34 -72.98 27.66
CA PRO A 147 11.68 -73.53 27.83
C PRO A 147 12.57 -72.55 28.60
N SER A 148 13.33 -73.04 29.56
CA SER A 148 14.35 -72.24 30.24
C SER A 148 15.48 -71.90 29.25
N CYS A 149 15.75 -70.61 29.07
CA CYS A 149 16.91 -70.09 28.34
C CYS A 149 18.15 -70.10 29.23
#